data_AF-A0A1W9TX67-F1
#
_entry.id   AF-A0A1W9TX67-F1
#
_cell.length_a   1.000
_cell.length_b   1.000
_cell.length_c   1.000
_cell.angle_alpha   90.00
_cell.angle_beta   90.00
_cell.angle_gamma   90.00
#
_symmetry.space_group_name_H-M   'P 1'
#
loop_
_entity.id
_entity.type
_entity.pdbx_description
1 polymer ?
#
loop_
_entity_poly.entity_id
_entity_poly.type
_entity_poly.pdbx_seq_one_letter_code
_entity_poly.pdbx_strand_id
1 'polypeptide(L)'
;MNLYLKSIFTIFLVFSIAFFFSVKAVYSDNIRMPVWAGKFYPATQSELKQTIDTLTQKAKQTAVKIPPDKELKAIILPHAGYIYSGFTAAHASFVLSENQFNKVILLGPDHHVGFRKCAISKAKGYQTPLGFIRLHDDTKILLKKSNLFQYIQPFDEVEHSLEVILPFLQYYLKEFELVPIVIGRTSEINAIADAIEPFLDSDTLFVVSSDLSHYLPYSEAVTKDKGTIDIILNYKPEKLKKRKNCACGKIPILILMKIAHRHGWQPVLLNYSNSGDTAGERSKVVGYSAIAYFGPVSFSQKQGEILVKLARKTILENLGKKMASDHARQLSDALKDSCFNERRGTFVTLKIDGRLRGCIGSLTSNESILTGIRRNALNAAFRDLRFPPLTTDEFKHVDIEISILTEPQLLEYTDYSDLLSKLRVNVDGVIIRKGRAVATFLPQVWKQLPEPEIFLSHLCSKAGLPKNAWQNTKLEVLTYQVQYFEE
;
A
#
# COMPACT_ATOMS: atom_id res chain seq x y z
N MET A 1 -32.05 -88.01 -8.65
CA MET A 1 -32.15 -88.38 -7.22
C MET A 1 -31.73 -87.16 -6.40
N ASN A 2 -32.68 -86.66 -5.60
CA ASN A 2 -32.58 -85.62 -4.56
C ASN A 2 -32.31 -84.15 -4.92
N LEU A 3 -33.44 -83.47 -4.99
CA LEU A 3 -33.72 -82.11 -4.51
C LEU A 3 -33.20 -81.80 -3.08
N TYR A 4 -32.94 -80.50 -2.87
CA TYR A 4 -32.97 -79.69 -1.63
C TYR A 4 -32.00 -80.03 -0.47
N LEU A 5 -31.10 -79.10 -0.10
CA LEU A 5 -31.27 -78.13 1.01
C LEU A 5 -29.94 -77.38 1.34
N LYS A 6 -30.05 -76.04 1.46
CA LYS A 6 -29.14 -75.06 2.10
C LYS A 6 -27.83 -74.77 1.33
N SER A 7 -27.50 -73.55 0.90
CA SER A 7 -27.72 -72.26 1.54
C SER A 7 -27.76 -71.14 0.48
N ILE A 8 -28.77 -70.30 0.60
CA ILE A 8 -28.88 -68.98 -0.02
C ILE A 8 -27.81 -68.11 0.64
N PHE A 9 -26.69 -67.80 -0.03
CA PHE A 9 -25.88 -66.56 0.17
C PHE A 9 -24.59 -66.49 -0.68
N THR A 10 -24.58 -66.68 -2.01
CA THR A 10 -23.33 -66.39 -2.78
C THR A 10 -23.52 -66.10 -4.27
N ILE A 11 -24.41 -65.18 -4.66
CA ILE A 11 -24.36 -64.56 -6.00
C ILE A 11 -24.75 -63.08 -5.86
N PHE A 12 -23.85 -62.27 -5.30
CA PHE A 12 -23.84 -60.79 -5.42
C PHE A 12 -22.47 -60.27 -4.93
N LEU A 13 -21.39 -60.65 -5.62
CA LEU A 13 -20.05 -60.14 -5.31
C LEU A 13 -19.13 -60.12 -6.55
N VAL A 14 -19.57 -59.51 -7.66
CA VAL A 14 -18.63 -59.12 -8.75
C VAL A 14 -18.98 -57.76 -9.42
N PHE A 15 -20.04 -57.05 -9.01
CA PHE A 15 -20.45 -55.78 -9.64
C PHE A 15 -20.50 -54.57 -8.70
N SER A 16 -19.48 -54.37 -7.85
CA SER A 16 -19.34 -53.09 -7.11
C SER A 16 -17.91 -52.72 -6.69
N ILE A 17 -16.92 -52.98 -7.56
CA ILE A 17 -15.59 -52.35 -7.47
C ILE A 17 -15.29 -51.72 -8.83
N ALA A 18 -16.13 -50.78 -9.23
CA ALA A 18 -15.93 -49.97 -10.42
C ALA A 18 -16.55 -48.58 -10.21
N PHE A 19 -16.33 -47.96 -9.05
CA PHE A 19 -16.73 -46.56 -8.83
C PHE A 19 -15.94 -45.88 -7.70
N PHE A 20 -14.60 -45.98 -7.72
CA PHE A 20 -13.72 -45.07 -6.94
C PHE A 20 -12.36 -44.89 -7.61
N PHE A 21 -12.36 -44.64 -8.91
CA PHE A 21 -11.29 -43.87 -9.54
C PHE A 21 -11.96 -42.71 -10.26
N SER A 22 -12.28 -41.66 -9.48
CA SER A 22 -12.37 -40.32 -10.04
C SER A 22 -11.04 -40.08 -10.74
N VAL A 23 -11.11 -40.11 -12.06
CA VAL A 23 -10.08 -39.56 -12.94
C VAL A 23 -9.88 -38.12 -12.49
N LYS A 24 -8.84 -37.87 -11.68
CA LYS A 24 -8.23 -36.55 -11.59
C LYS A 24 -7.76 -36.25 -13.00
N ALA A 25 -8.61 -35.58 -13.76
CA ALA A 25 -8.24 -35.02 -15.04
C ALA A 25 -7.00 -34.16 -14.78
N VAL A 26 -5.93 -34.57 -15.42
CA VAL A 26 -4.61 -33.95 -15.41
C VAL A 26 -4.74 -32.59 -16.10
N TYR A 27 -5.08 -31.60 -15.30
CA TYR A 27 -4.54 -30.24 -15.34
C TYR A 27 -4.27 -29.91 -13.87
N SER A 28 -3.10 -30.29 -13.36
CA SER A 28 -2.73 -29.92 -11.99
C SER A 28 -2.46 -28.42 -11.96
N ASP A 29 -3.50 -27.65 -11.66
CA ASP A 29 -3.33 -26.27 -11.28
C ASP A 29 -2.42 -26.23 -10.05
N ASN A 30 -1.22 -25.67 -10.21
CA ASN A 30 -0.21 -25.59 -9.16
C ASN A 30 -0.78 -24.67 -8.05
N ILE A 31 -1.36 -25.23 -6.98
CA ILE A 31 -1.95 -24.49 -5.86
C ILE A 31 -1.07 -24.70 -4.63
N ARG A 32 -0.79 -23.63 -3.87
CA ARG A 32 -0.05 -23.72 -2.61
C ARG A 32 -1.02 -24.11 -1.48
N MET A 33 -0.97 -25.36 -1.05
CA MET A 33 -1.85 -25.92 0.00
C MET A 33 -1.49 -25.40 1.41
N PRO A 34 -2.41 -25.30 2.38
CA PRO A 34 -2.13 -24.76 3.72
C PRO A 34 -1.47 -25.81 4.62
N VAL A 35 -0.15 -25.97 4.50
CA VAL A 35 0.66 -26.98 5.21
C VAL A 35 0.84 -26.74 6.72
N TRP A 36 0.53 -25.54 7.20
CA TRP A 36 0.62 -25.12 8.61
C TRP A 36 -0.74 -25.06 9.31
N ALA A 37 -1.83 -25.31 8.57
CA ALA A 37 -3.15 -25.53 9.14
C ALA A 37 -3.14 -26.79 10.04
N GLY A 38 -3.77 -26.69 11.21
CA GLY A 38 -3.72 -27.70 12.28
C GLY A 38 -2.46 -27.64 13.15
N LYS A 39 -1.47 -26.79 12.82
CA LYS A 39 -0.24 -26.60 13.60
C LYS A 39 -0.15 -25.19 14.19
N PHE A 40 -0.24 -24.18 13.32
CA PHE A 40 -0.12 -22.77 13.71
C PHE A 40 -1.49 -22.12 13.91
N TYR A 41 -2.51 -22.62 13.21
CA TYR A 41 -3.88 -22.16 13.29
C TYR A 41 -4.83 -23.33 12.99
N PRO A 42 -6.12 -23.27 13.37
CA PRO A 42 -7.08 -24.35 13.13
C PRO A 42 -7.18 -24.80 11.66
N ALA A 43 -7.33 -26.12 11.46
CA ALA A 43 -7.40 -26.70 10.12
C ALA A 43 -8.78 -26.60 9.46
N THR A 44 -9.84 -26.48 10.25
CA THR A 44 -11.22 -26.44 9.75
C THR A 44 -11.73 -25.01 9.63
N GLN A 45 -12.57 -24.74 8.63
CA GLN A 45 -13.13 -23.41 8.39
C GLN A 45 -13.90 -22.87 9.61
N SER A 46 -14.73 -23.71 10.24
CA SER A 46 -15.57 -23.32 11.38
C SER A 46 -14.73 -22.92 12.59
N GLU A 47 -13.77 -23.76 12.97
CA GLU A 47 -12.89 -23.53 14.12
C GLU A 47 -11.98 -22.31 13.89
N LEU A 48 -11.49 -22.13 12.67
CA LEU A 48 -10.66 -20.99 12.29
C LEU A 48 -11.43 -19.67 12.39
N LYS A 49 -12.66 -19.61 11.85
CA LYS A 49 -13.53 -18.44 12.00
C LYS A 49 -13.82 -18.13 13.45
N GLN A 50 -14.27 -19.12 14.22
CA GLN A 50 -14.57 -18.94 15.65
C GLN A 50 -13.34 -18.46 16.45
N THR A 51 -12.15 -18.98 16.13
CA THR A 51 -10.90 -18.54 16.75
C THR A 51 -10.61 -17.08 16.44
N ILE A 52 -10.66 -16.67 15.16
CA ILE A 52 -10.44 -15.28 14.75
C ILE A 52 -11.52 -14.36 15.34
N ASP A 53 -12.78 -14.78 15.36
CA ASP A 53 -13.91 -14.05 15.99
C ASP A 53 -13.62 -13.76 17.46
N THR A 54 -13.26 -14.79 18.21
CA THR A 54 -12.97 -14.69 19.65
C THR A 54 -11.80 -13.75 19.91
N LEU A 55 -10.71 -13.89 19.14
CA LEU A 55 -9.54 -13.03 19.26
C LEU A 55 -9.88 -11.58 18.88
N THR A 56 -10.71 -11.37 17.86
CA THR A 56 -11.19 -10.05 17.43
C THR A 56 -12.03 -9.38 18.52
N GLN A 57 -12.97 -10.10 19.12
CA GLN A 57 -13.79 -9.59 20.21
C GLN A 57 -12.92 -9.18 21.41
N LYS A 58 -11.90 -9.98 21.74
CA LYS A 58 -10.94 -9.64 22.79
C LYS A 58 -10.10 -8.41 22.44
N ALA A 59 -9.60 -8.32 21.20
CA ALA A 59 -8.82 -7.17 20.73
C ALA A 59 -9.61 -5.86 20.79
N LYS A 60 -10.91 -5.89 20.45
CA LYS A 60 -11.81 -4.73 20.52
C LYS A 60 -12.01 -4.14 21.93
N GLN A 61 -11.62 -4.87 22.97
CA GLN A 61 -11.63 -4.37 24.35
C GLN A 61 -10.41 -3.49 24.69
N THR A 62 -9.42 -3.42 23.79
CA THR A 62 -8.25 -2.56 23.96
C THR A 62 -8.52 -1.14 23.42
N ALA A 63 -7.80 -0.16 23.95
CA ALA A 63 -7.87 1.21 23.46
C ALA A 63 -6.80 1.45 22.39
N VAL A 64 -7.22 1.64 21.15
CA VAL A 64 -6.34 1.98 20.02
C VAL A 64 -6.75 3.33 19.44
N LYS A 65 -5.79 4.24 19.27
CA LYS A 65 -6.02 5.55 18.67
C LYS A 65 -5.67 5.51 17.18
N ILE A 66 -6.70 5.52 16.34
CA ILE A 66 -6.55 5.60 14.89
C ILE A 66 -6.63 7.08 14.47
N PRO A 67 -5.70 7.57 13.63
CA PRO A 67 -5.78 8.94 13.14
C PRO A 67 -7.06 9.13 12.32
N PRO A 68 -7.90 10.14 12.64
CA PRO A 68 -9.01 10.51 11.78
C PRO A 68 -8.47 11.05 10.45
N ASP A 69 -9.25 10.91 9.37
CA ASP A 69 -8.95 11.50 8.06
C ASP A 69 -7.62 11.03 7.44
N LYS A 70 -7.23 9.78 7.70
CA LYS A 70 -6.11 9.11 7.03
C LYS A 70 -6.53 7.71 6.62
N GLU A 71 -5.98 7.24 5.51
CA GLU A 71 -6.24 5.90 5.00
C GLU A 71 -5.17 4.92 5.44
N LEU A 72 -5.58 3.69 5.75
CA LEU A 72 -4.63 2.60 5.92
C LEU A 72 -3.91 2.35 4.60
N LYS A 73 -2.58 2.19 4.65
CA LYS A 73 -1.74 1.90 3.49
C LYS A 73 -0.90 0.65 3.67
N ALA A 74 -0.48 0.38 4.91
CA ALA A 74 0.25 -0.84 5.21
C ALA A 74 0.00 -1.34 6.63
N ILE A 75 0.32 -2.61 6.88
CA ILE A 75 0.26 -3.19 8.22
C ILE A 75 1.39 -4.21 8.43
N ILE A 76 1.99 -4.19 9.61
CA ILE A 76 2.90 -5.23 10.11
C ILE A 76 2.08 -6.15 11.01
N LEU A 77 2.13 -7.46 10.76
CA LEU A 77 1.45 -8.49 11.56
C LEU A 77 2.42 -9.61 11.96
N PRO A 78 2.24 -10.20 13.15
CA PRO A 78 3.04 -11.35 13.59
C PRO A 78 2.62 -12.64 12.89
N HIS A 79 3.51 -13.63 12.85
CA HIS A 79 3.30 -14.91 12.15
C HIS A 79 3.61 -16.17 13.00
N ALA A 80 3.78 -16.03 14.32
CA ALA A 80 3.73 -17.19 15.21
C ALA A 80 2.33 -17.84 15.24
N GLY A 81 2.21 -19.02 15.86
CA GLY A 81 0.93 -19.71 16.03
C GLY A 81 -0.11 -18.85 16.77
N TYR A 82 -1.39 -19.01 16.40
CA TYR A 82 -2.51 -18.17 16.87
C TYR A 82 -2.69 -18.19 18.38
N ILE A 83 -2.36 -19.30 19.02
CA ILE A 83 -2.37 -19.42 20.49
C ILE A 83 -1.41 -18.42 21.17
N TYR A 84 -0.37 -17.97 20.45
CA TYR A 84 0.63 -17.04 20.97
C TYR A 84 0.42 -15.61 20.46
N SER A 85 0.39 -15.44 19.14
CA SER A 85 0.40 -14.12 18.48
C SER A 85 -0.97 -13.68 17.96
N GLY A 86 -1.95 -14.58 17.93
CA GLY A 86 -3.26 -14.34 17.31
C GLY A 86 -4.01 -13.17 17.95
N PHE A 87 -3.87 -12.96 19.26
CA PHE A 87 -4.43 -11.78 19.93
C PHE A 87 -3.84 -10.47 19.38
N THR A 88 -2.54 -10.42 19.16
CA THR A 88 -1.87 -9.25 18.58
C THR A 88 -2.26 -9.06 17.12
N ALA A 89 -2.28 -10.12 16.32
CA ALA A 89 -2.73 -10.07 14.93
C ALA A 89 -4.18 -9.58 14.78
N ALA A 90 -5.07 -9.97 15.71
CA ALA A 90 -6.49 -9.58 15.70
C ALA A 90 -6.72 -8.07 15.87
N HIS A 91 -5.73 -7.29 16.33
CA HIS A 91 -5.84 -5.83 16.34
C HIS A 91 -5.89 -5.21 14.94
N ALA A 92 -5.59 -5.99 13.88
CA ALA A 92 -5.91 -5.61 12.51
C ALA A 92 -7.40 -5.26 12.32
N SER A 93 -8.31 -5.79 13.15
CA SER A 93 -9.74 -5.47 13.09
C SER A 93 -10.09 -4.00 13.34
N PHE A 94 -9.18 -3.21 13.90
CA PHE A 94 -9.38 -1.77 14.08
C PHE A 94 -9.22 -0.98 12.77
N VAL A 95 -8.55 -1.57 11.77
CA VAL A 95 -8.11 -0.84 10.58
C VAL A 95 -8.47 -1.53 9.28
N LEU A 96 -8.75 -2.84 9.31
CA LEU A 96 -9.21 -3.62 8.17
C LEU A 96 -10.73 -3.75 8.18
N SER A 97 -11.34 -3.49 7.04
CA SER A 97 -12.76 -3.73 6.78
C SER A 97 -12.95 -4.55 5.51
N GLU A 98 -14.14 -5.16 5.40
CA GLU A 98 -14.53 -5.92 4.23
C GLU A 98 -14.46 -5.10 2.95
N ASN A 99 -13.92 -5.71 1.87
CA ASN A 99 -13.79 -5.13 0.53
C ASN A 99 -13.04 -3.78 0.47
N GLN A 100 -12.24 -3.46 1.50
CA GLN A 100 -11.44 -2.23 1.53
C GLN A 100 -10.29 -2.25 0.53
N PHE A 101 -9.73 -3.44 0.25
CA PHE A 101 -8.61 -3.64 -0.65
C PHE A 101 -8.88 -4.87 -1.51
N ASN A 102 -8.64 -4.75 -2.82
CA ASN A 102 -8.75 -5.87 -3.76
C ASN A 102 -7.41 -6.57 -3.99
N LYS A 103 -6.30 -5.97 -3.58
CA LYS A 103 -4.94 -6.47 -3.79
C LYS A 103 -4.14 -6.38 -2.49
N VAL A 104 -3.42 -7.45 -2.19
CA VAL A 104 -2.52 -7.53 -1.04
C VAL A 104 -1.11 -7.84 -1.52
N ILE A 105 -0.17 -6.95 -1.26
CA ILE A 105 1.26 -7.23 -1.41
C ILE A 105 1.80 -7.67 -0.05
N LEU A 106 2.16 -8.94 0.09
CA LEU A 106 2.57 -9.53 1.36
C LEU A 106 4.05 -9.91 1.34
N LEU A 107 4.85 -9.26 2.17
CA LEU A 107 6.26 -9.57 2.36
C LEU A 107 6.47 -10.34 3.67
N GLY A 108 7.30 -11.38 3.63
CA GLY A 108 7.72 -12.11 4.82
C GLY A 108 9.17 -12.60 4.73
N PRO A 109 9.84 -12.85 5.85
CA PRO A 109 11.22 -13.34 5.85
C PRO A 109 11.31 -14.80 5.39
N ASP A 110 12.45 -15.16 4.81
CA ASP A 110 12.86 -16.54 4.62
C ASP A 110 13.41 -17.14 5.93
N HIS A 111 12.78 -18.22 6.42
CA HIS A 111 13.21 -18.94 7.62
C HIS A 111 14.09 -20.15 7.33
N HIS A 112 14.11 -20.65 6.10
CA HIS A 112 14.58 -22.02 5.82
C HIS A 112 15.68 -22.12 4.77
N VAL A 113 15.63 -21.33 3.71
CA VAL A 113 16.42 -21.58 2.49
C VAL A 113 17.75 -20.81 2.51
N GLY A 114 17.74 -19.59 3.02
CA GLY A 114 18.90 -18.69 3.05
C GLY A 114 19.26 -18.07 1.70
N PHE A 115 18.30 -17.84 0.79
CA PHE A 115 18.60 -17.17 -0.49
C PHE A 115 18.87 -15.67 -0.32
N ARG A 116 19.49 -15.04 -1.32
CA ARG A 116 19.92 -13.62 -1.29
C ARG A 116 19.04 -12.65 -2.08
N LYS A 117 17.89 -13.12 -2.55
CA LYS A 117 16.96 -12.41 -3.44
C LYS A 117 15.56 -12.34 -2.81
N CYS A 118 14.58 -11.90 -3.58
CA CYS A 118 13.15 -12.08 -3.30
C CYS A 118 12.65 -13.32 -4.04
N ALA A 119 11.77 -14.11 -3.43
CA ALA A 119 11.18 -15.29 -4.03
C ALA A 119 9.64 -15.20 -4.08
N ILE A 120 9.06 -15.63 -5.19
CA ILE A 120 7.62 -15.67 -5.43
C ILE A 120 7.21 -17.10 -5.78
N SER A 121 6.03 -17.53 -5.32
CA SER A 121 5.48 -18.86 -5.64
C SER A 121 5.28 -19.08 -7.15
N LYS A 122 5.46 -20.32 -7.60
CA LYS A 122 5.01 -20.77 -8.94
C LYS A 122 3.52 -21.12 -8.97
N ALA A 123 2.83 -21.07 -7.83
CA ALA A 123 1.43 -21.42 -7.74
C ALA A 123 0.53 -20.38 -8.43
N LYS A 124 -0.68 -20.78 -8.82
CA LYS A 124 -1.75 -19.87 -9.25
C LYS A 124 -2.38 -19.10 -8.09
N GLY A 125 -2.24 -19.61 -6.86
CA GLY A 125 -2.80 -19.03 -5.66
C GLY A 125 -2.52 -19.88 -4.42
N TYR A 126 -2.92 -19.36 -3.26
CA TYR A 126 -2.78 -19.99 -1.96
C TYR A 126 -4.16 -20.49 -1.51
N GLN A 127 -4.23 -21.74 -1.08
CA GLN A 127 -5.41 -22.28 -0.43
C GLN A 127 -5.31 -22.05 1.08
N THR A 128 -6.38 -21.58 1.71
CA THR A 128 -6.53 -21.57 3.17
C THR A 128 -7.78 -22.38 3.57
N PRO A 129 -8.01 -22.65 4.87
CA PRO A 129 -9.29 -23.21 5.30
C PRO A 129 -10.51 -22.30 5.06
N LEU A 130 -10.30 -21.00 4.80
CA LEU A 130 -11.39 -20.05 4.52
C LEU A 130 -11.70 -19.93 3.02
N GLY A 131 -10.79 -20.33 2.13
CA GLY A 131 -10.99 -20.29 0.69
C GLY A 131 -9.69 -20.15 -0.11
N PHE A 132 -9.82 -20.10 -1.44
CA PHE A 132 -8.71 -19.89 -2.36
C PHE A 132 -8.41 -18.39 -2.53
N ILE A 133 -7.13 -18.03 -2.57
CA ILE A 133 -6.64 -16.66 -2.81
C ILE A 133 -5.79 -16.68 -4.09
N ARG A 134 -6.27 -16.02 -5.14
CA ARG A 134 -5.58 -15.97 -6.44
C ARG A 134 -4.31 -15.12 -6.35
N LEU A 135 -3.24 -15.50 -7.06
CA LEU A 135 -2.11 -14.59 -7.26
C LEU A 135 -2.45 -13.51 -8.30
N HIS A 136 -2.12 -12.26 -7.98
CA HIS A 136 -2.25 -11.12 -8.89
C HIS A 136 -1.18 -11.17 -9.99
N ASP A 137 -1.47 -10.61 -11.16
CA ASP A 137 -0.57 -10.67 -12.34
C ASP A 137 0.74 -9.89 -12.16
N ASP A 138 0.78 -8.95 -11.21
CA ASP A 138 1.99 -8.21 -10.81
C ASP A 138 3.14 -9.15 -10.41
N THR A 139 2.84 -10.35 -9.90
CA THR A 139 3.84 -11.39 -9.61
C THR A 139 4.69 -11.70 -10.84
N LYS A 140 4.08 -11.82 -12.02
CA LYS A 140 4.77 -12.10 -13.29
C LYS A 140 5.63 -10.92 -13.73
N ILE A 141 5.20 -9.69 -13.46
CA ILE A 141 5.94 -8.48 -13.80
C ILE A 141 7.18 -8.35 -12.92
N LEU A 142 7.04 -8.58 -11.60
CA LEU A 142 8.16 -8.61 -10.67
C LEU A 142 9.19 -9.69 -11.06
N LEU A 143 8.75 -10.88 -11.45
CA LEU A 143 9.63 -11.98 -11.88
C LEU A 143 10.45 -11.67 -13.14
N LYS A 144 10.05 -10.70 -13.98
CA LYS A 144 10.88 -10.24 -15.11
C LYS A 144 12.13 -9.51 -14.64
N LYS A 145 12.14 -8.94 -13.43
CA LYS A 145 13.33 -8.32 -12.79
C LYS A 145 14.18 -9.40 -12.12
N SER A 146 14.75 -10.31 -12.92
CA SER A 146 15.45 -11.53 -12.48
C SER A 146 16.69 -11.29 -11.61
N ASN A 147 17.23 -10.08 -11.62
CA ASN A 147 18.29 -9.64 -10.70
C ASN A 147 17.79 -9.58 -9.24
N LEU A 148 16.51 -9.26 -9.01
CA LEU A 148 15.91 -9.08 -7.69
C LEU A 148 14.96 -10.22 -7.31
N PHE A 149 14.16 -10.72 -8.26
CA PHE A 149 13.09 -11.69 -8.00
C PHE A 149 13.37 -13.01 -8.70
N GLN A 150 13.03 -14.11 -8.03
CA GLN A 150 13.11 -15.46 -8.56
C GLN A 150 11.88 -16.27 -8.13
N TYR A 151 11.69 -17.44 -8.72
CA TYR A 151 10.74 -18.39 -8.18
C TYR A 151 11.29 -19.03 -6.90
N ILE A 152 10.42 -19.26 -5.92
CA ILE A 152 10.74 -20.11 -4.77
C ILE A 152 10.79 -21.57 -5.24
N GLN A 153 11.91 -22.26 -5.00
CA GLN A 153 12.09 -23.69 -5.34
C GLN A 153 12.93 -24.38 -4.27
N PRO A 154 12.67 -25.66 -3.93
CA PRO A 154 11.39 -26.39 -3.86
C PRO A 154 10.66 -26.22 -2.49
N PHE A 155 11.00 -25.19 -1.71
CA PHE A 155 10.67 -25.09 -0.29
C PHE A 155 9.48 -24.17 0.05
N ASP A 156 8.62 -23.85 -0.93
CA ASP A 156 7.42 -23.04 -0.66
C ASP A 156 6.60 -23.65 0.47
N GLU A 157 6.48 -24.98 0.49
CA GLU A 157 5.69 -25.77 1.45
C GLU A 157 6.24 -25.80 2.87
N VAL A 158 7.46 -25.32 3.12
CA VAL A 158 7.99 -25.22 4.50
C VAL A 158 8.02 -23.78 5.01
N GLU A 159 7.91 -22.78 4.14
CA GLU A 159 7.83 -21.39 4.59
C GLU A 159 6.44 -21.11 5.19
N HIS A 160 6.41 -20.49 6.36
CA HIS A 160 5.18 -20.20 7.11
C HIS A 160 4.90 -18.70 7.24
N SER A 161 5.90 -17.84 7.02
CA SER A 161 5.78 -16.41 7.29
C SER A 161 4.61 -15.76 6.55
N LEU A 162 4.35 -16.20 5.31
CA LEU A 162 3.23 -15.66 4.53
C LEU A 162 1.92 -16.33 4.93
N GLU A 163 1.93 -17.66 5.01
CA GLU A 163 0.73 -18.49 5.18
C GLU A 163 -0.04 -18.18 6.47
N VAL A 164 0.65 -18.02 7.60
CA VAL A 164 0.01 -17.86 8.92
C VAL A 164 -0.83 -16.57 9.01
N ILE A 165 -0.52 -15.55 8.23
CA ILE A 165 -1.24 -14.28 8.25
C ILE A 165 -2.46 -14.30 7.31
N LEU A 166 -2.45 -15.13 6.26
CA LEU A 166 -3.47 -15.15 5.22
C LEU A 166 -4.90 -15.33 5.77
N PRO A 167 -5.18 -16.22 6.74
CA PRO A 167 -6.54 -16.36 7.23
C PRO A 167 -7.09 -15.13 7.96
N PHE A 168 -6.25 -14.37 8.67
CA PHE A 168 -6.68 -13.08 9.25
C PHE A 168 -7.05 -12.09 8.15
N LEU A 169 -6.22 -11.96 7.12
CA LEU A 169 -6.50 -11.06 5.99
C LEU A 169 -7.78 -11.46 5.26
N GLN A 170 -7.96 -12.74 4.96
CA GLN A 170 -9.17 -13.25 4.28
C GLN A 170 -10.42 -13.13 5.14
N TYR A 171 -10.30 -13.27 6.46
CA TYR A 171 -11.41 -13.08 7.37
C TYR A 171 -11.92 -11.62 7.34
N TYR A 172 -11.01 -10.63 7.39
CA TYR A 172 -11.39 -9.20 7.43
C TYR A 172 -11.70 -8.61 6.06
N LEU A 173 -10.87 -8.88 5.04
CA LEU A 173 -11.00 -8.28 3.70
C LEU A 173 -11.99 -9.03 2.80
N LYS A 174 -12.28 -10.30 3.10
CA LYS A 174 -13.00 -11.25 2.23
C LYS A 174 -12.22 -11.60 0.96
N GLU A 175 -12.54 -10.96 -0.15
CA GLU A 175 -11.98 -11.29 -1.46
C GLU A 175 -10.86 -10.32 -1.82
N PHE A 176 -9.69 -10.87 -2.18
CA PHE A 176 -8.56 -10.11 -2.69
C PHE A 176 -7.61 -11.02 -3.48
N GLU A 177 -6.72 -10.40 -4.25
CA GLU A 177 -5.63 -11.05 -4.97
C GLU A 177 -4.28 -10.80 -4.28
N LEU A 178 -3.38 -11.78 -4.35
CA LEU A 178 -2.16 -11.79 -3.56
C LEU A 178 -0.91 -11.61 -4.44
N VAL A 179 0.01 -10.77 -3.98
CA VAL A 179 1.41 -10.71 -4.44
C VAL A 179 2.30 -11.16 -3.28
N PRO A 180 2.59 -12.48 -3.14
CA PRO A 180 3.36 -13.03 -2.03
C PRO A 180 4.85 -12.98 -2.35
N ILE A 181 5.63 -12.33 -1.48
CA ILE A 181 7.08 -12.15 -1.67
C ILE A 181 7.82 -12.60 -0.41
N VAL A 182 8.55 -13.71 -0.51
CA VAL A 182 9.49 -14.13 0.54
C VAL A 182 10.81 -13.40 0.34
N ILE A 183 11.29 -12.72 1.37
CA ILE A 183 12.48 -11.89 1.35
C ILE A 183 13.64 -12.64 2.00
N GLY A 184 14.64 -12.96 1.19
CA GLY A 184 15.89 -13.56 1.64
C GLY A 184 16.87 -12.56 2.26
N ARG A 185 18.10 -13.02 2.50
CA ARG A 185 19.19 -12.21 3.05
C ARG A 185 19.77 -11.29 1.98
N THR A 186 19.34 -10.04 1.95
CA THR A 186 19.77 -9.06 0.94
C THR A 186 20.05 -7.68 1.51
N SER A 187 20.97 -6.95 0.87
CA SER A 187 21.22 -5.53 1.09
C SER A 187 20.44 -4.62 0.13
N GLU A 188 19.77 -5.18 -0.87
CA GLU A 188 19.10 -4.47 -1.99
C GLU A 188 17.75 -3.84 -1.59
N ILE A 189 17.64 -3.29 -0.38
CA ILE A 189 16.39 -2.74 0.18
C ILE A 189 15.80 -1.66 -0.74
N ASN A 190 16.64 -0.74 -1.23
CA ASN A 190 16.19 0.35 -2.11
C ASN A 190 15.68 -0.20 -3.44
N ALA A 191 16.44 -1.07 -4.10
CA ALA A 191 16.06 -1.62 -5.40
C ALA A 191 14.77 -2.47 -5.32
N ILE A 192 14.57 -3.18 -4.21
CA ILE A 192 13.33 -3.94 -3.97
C ILE A 192 12.15 -2.99 -3.72
N ALA A 193 12.32 -1.94 -2.92
CA ALA A 193 11.30 -0.92 -2.72
C ALA A 193 10.92 -0.26 -4.06
N ASP A 194 11.90 0.18 -4.85
CA ASP A 194 11.69 0.80 -6.17
C ASP A 194 10.99 -0.15 -7.16
N ALA A 195 11.20 -1.47 -7.03
CA ALA A 195 10.53 -2.46 -7.85
C ALA A 195 9.08 -2.73 -7.45
N ILE A 196 8.73 -2.57 -6.17
CA ILE A 196 7.39 -2.86 -5.64
C ILE A 196 6.49 -1.61 -5.63
N GLU A 197 7.05 -0.44 -5.33
CA GLU A 197 6.34 0.83 -5.19
C GLU A 197 5.38 1.16 -6.36
N PRO A 198 5.72 0.88 -7.65
CA PRO A 198 4.80 1.13 -8.77
C PRO A 198 3.50 0.31 -8.76
N PHE A 199 3.43 -0.76 -7.96
CA PHE A 199 2.24 -1.61 -7.84
C PHE A 199 1.32 -1.19 -6.68
N LEU A 200 1.65 -0.10 -5.98
CA LEU A 200 0.82 0.48 -4.93
C LEU A 200 -0.20 1.44 -5.53
N ASP A 201 -1.47 1.17 -5.30
CA ASP A 201 -2.61 2.01 -5.68
C ASP A 201 -3.58 2.19 -4.48
N SER A 202 -4.74 2.82 -4.70
CA SER A 202 -5.74 3.03 -3.65
C SER A 202 -6.31 1.74 -3.08
N ASP A 203 -6.28 0.66 -3.87
CA ASP A 203 -6.96 -0.61 -3.56
C ASP A 203 -5.95 -1.68 -3.10
N THR A 204 -4.69 -1.28 -2.92
CA THR A 204 -3.60 -2.14 -2.47
C THR A 204 -3.30 -1.99 -0.98
N LEU A 205 -3.36 -3.10 -0.24
CA LEU A 205 -2.79 -3.19 1.10
C LEU A 205 -1.38 -3.75 1.05
N PHE A 206 -0.41 -3.02 1.60
CA PHE A 206 0.94 -3.54 1.80
C PHE A 206 1.08 -4.21 3.17
N VAL A 207 1.38 -5.51 3.22
CA VAL A 207 1.47 -6.27 4.46
C VAL A 207 2.90 -6.75 4.68
N VAL A 208 3.41 -6.58 5.89
CA VAL A 208 4.68 -7.15 6.33
C VAL A 208 4.42 -8.17 7.43
N SER A 209 4.97 -9.34 7.23
CA SER A 209 4.97 -10.45 8.18
C SER A 209 6.23 -10.41 9.04
N SER A 210 6.07 -10.19 10.35
CA SER A 210 7.20 -10.20 11.29
C SER A 210 6.79 -10.37 12.75
N ASP A 211 7.44 -11.30 13.42
CA ASP A 211 7.61 -11.29 14.88
C ASP A 211 8.81 -10.38 15.26
N LEU A 212 8.98 -10.10 16.56
CA LEU A 212 10.04 -9.26 17.12
C LEU A 212 11.22 -10.09 17.67
N SER A 213 11.69 -9.82 18.89
CA SER A 213 12.80 -10.57 19.48
C SER A 213 12.40 -12.02 19.78
N HIS A 214 13.39 -12.92 19.73
CA HIS A 214 13.20 -14.36 19.94
C HIS A 214 14.02 -14.88 21.12
N TYR A 215 13.39 -15.76 21.90
CA TYR A 215 13.98 -16.58 22.96
C TYR A 215 14.75 -15.81 24.04
N LEU A 216 14.28 -14.61 24.38
CA LEU A 216 14.82 -13.81 25.47
C LEU A 216 14.00 -14.00 26.75
N PRO A 217 14.57 -13.81 27.95
CA PRO A 217 13.80 -13.67 29.17
C PRO A 217 12.80 -12.51 29.05
N TYR A 218 11.62 -12.66 29.67
CA TYR A 218 10.50 -11.72 29.51
C TYR A 218 10.87 -10.23 29.61
N SER A 219 11.61 -9.83 30.66
CA SER A 219 11.98 -8.43 30.88
C SER A 219 12.95 -7.89 29.82
N GLU A 220 13.86 -8.73 29.33
CA GLU A 220 14.80 -8.39 28.26
C GLU A 220 14.06 -8.26 26.93
N ALA A 221 13.16 -9.21 26.60
CA ALA A 221 12.29 -9.14 25.43
C ALA A 221 11.49 -7.84 25.43
N VAL A 222 10.79 -7.51 26.53
CA VAL A 222 10.00 -6.27 26.64
C VAL A 222 10.85 -5.02 26.37
N THR A 223 12.04 -4.95 26.95
CA THR A 223 12.95 -3.81 26.74
C THR A 223 13.40 -3.75 25.27
N LYS A 224 13.76 -4.89 24.70
CA LYS A 224 14.29 -4.99 23.35
C LYS A 224 13.24 -4.67 22.29
N ASP A 225 12.05 -5.21 22.48
CA ASP A 225 10.90 -5.07 21.59
C ASP A 225 10.38 -3.65 21.58
N LYS A 226 10.20 -3.02 22.77
CA LYS A 226 9.86 -1.59 22.86
C LYS A 226 10.87 -0.70 22.13
N GLY A 227 12.17 -0.99 22.27
CA GLY A 227 13.21 -0.27 21.53
C GLY A 227 13.14 -0.50 20.01
N THR A 228 12.72 -1.68 19.57
CA THR A 228 12.52 -1.97 18.14
C THR A 228 11.28 -1.26 17.60
N ILE A 229 10.18 -1.26 18.35
CA ILE A 229 8.95 -0.54 18.03
C ILE A 229 9.23 0.98 17.95
N ASP A 230 9.94 1.57 18.92
CA ASP A 230 10.32 2.99 18.87
C ASP A 230 11.09 3.34 17.58
N ILE A 231 12.02 2.47 17.18
CA ILE A 231 12.79 2.65 15.94
C ILE A 231 11.88 2.66 14.70
N ILE A 232 10.87 1.78 14.67
CA ILE A 232 9.90 1.68 13.57
C ILE A 232 8.99 2.93 13.58
N LEU A 233 8.42 3.27 14.73
CA LEU A 233 7.48 4.39 14.87
C LEU A 233 8.11 5.75 14.56
N ASN A 234 9.42 5.91 14.83
CA ASN A 234 10.13 7.16 14.63
C ASN A 234 11.05 7.16 13.38
N TYR A 235 10.83 6.25 12.43
CA TYR A 235 11.60 6.20 11.16
C TYR A 235 13.13 6.23 11.34
N LYS A 236 13.68 5.31 12.16
CA LYS A 236 15.14 5.21 12.40
C LYS A 236 15.76 3.96 11.71
N PRO A 237 15.68 3.80 10.37
CA PRO A 237 16.05 2.55 9.68
C PRO A 237 17.51 2.13 9.89
N GLU A 238 18.44 3.09 9.98
CA GLU A 238 19.85 2.80 10.24
C GLU A 238 20.10 2.15 11.61
N LYS A 239 19.28 2.49 12.62
CA LYS A 239 19.32 1.83 13.93
C LYS A 239 18.76 0.41 13.84
N LEU A 240 17.67 0.21 13.09
CA LEU A 240 17.09 -1.12 12.90
C LEU A 240 18.06 -2.07 12.19
N LYS A 241 18.70 -1.60 11.12
CA LYS A 241 19.66 -2.37 10.30
C LYS A 241 20.77 -2.99 11.15
N LYS A 242 21.34 -2.21 12.07
CA LYS A 242 22.44 -2.59 12.97
C LYS A 242 21.99 -3.45 14.17
N ARG A 243 20.68 -3.46 14.49
CA ARG A 243 20.15 -4.18 15.65
C ARG A 243 20.09 -5.69 15.38
N LYS A 244 20.50 -6.49 16.37
CA LYS A 244 20.50 -7.97 16.35
C LYS A 244 19.33 -8.51 17.16
N ASN A 245 18.77 -9.65 16.74
CA ASN A 245 17.63 -10.33 17.38
C ASN A 245 16.50 -9.34 17.77
N CYS A 246 16.00 -8.59 16.78
CA CYS A 246 14.98 -7.56 16.98
C CYS A 246 13.68 -7.82 16.22
N ALA A 247 13.76 -8.48 15.06
CA ALA A 247 12.62 -8.88 14.25
C ALA A 247 13.10 -9.94 13.24
N CYS A 248 12.30 -10.99 13.00
CA CYS A 248 12.59 -11.95 11.93
C CYS A 248 12.39 -11.29 10.55
N GLY A 249 11.32 -10.50 10.38
CA GLY A 249 11.01 -9.71 9.19
C GLY A 249 11.77 -8.39 9.07
N LYS A 250 13.01 -8.30 9.60
CA LYS A 250 13.79 -7.04 9.60
C LYS A 250 13.93 -6.39 8.22
N ILE A 251 14.21 -7.18 7.18
CA ILE A 251 14.38 -6.65 5.81
C ILE A 251 13.02 -6.22 5.22
N PRO A 252 11.94 -7.03 5.28
CA PRO A 252 10.58 -6.57 4.97
C PRO A 252 10.19 -5.25 5.65
N ILE A 253 10.46 -5.10 6.96
CA ILE A 253 10.18 -3.87 7.70
C ILE A 253 10.99 -2.69 7.15
N LEU A 254 12.26 -2.87 6.82
CA LEU A 254 13.09 -1.80 6.22
C LEU A 254 12.58 -1.37 4.84
N ILE A 255 12.08 -2.31 4.02
CA ILE A 255 11.43 -2.02 2.74
C ILE A 255 10.17 -1.19 2.97
N LEU A 256 9.31 -1.59 3.91
CA LEU A 256 8.12 -0.83 4.28
C LEU A 256 8.48 0.56 4.78
N MET A 257 9.43 0.70 5.70
CA MET A 257 9.86 2.01 6.22
C MET A 257 10.35 2.93 5.10
N LYS A 258 11.03 2.39 4.08
CA LYS A 258 11.49 3.16 2.92
C LYS A 258 10.32 3.70 2.09
N ILE A 259 9.37 2.83 1.73
CA ILE A 259 8.15 3.19 0.97
C ILE A 259 7.31 4.18 1.79
N ALA A 260 7.02 3.83 3.04
CA ALA A 260 6.20 4.63 3.94
C ALA A 260 6.77 6.04 4.14
N HIS A 261 8.09 6.17 4.31
CA HIS A 261 8.72 7.48 4.44
C HIS A 261 8.59 8.32 3.16
N ARG A 262 8.77 7.71 1.98
CA ARG A 262 8.62 8.39 0.67
C ARG A 262 7.20 8.91 0.41
N HIS A 263 6.20 8.19 0.90
CA HIS A 263 4.80 8.57 0.76
C HIS A 263 4.23 9.34 1.97
N GLY A 264 5.07 9.67 2.95
CA GLY A 264 4.65 10.38 4.16
C GLY A 264 3.66 9.61 5.03
N TRP A 265 3.62 8.27 4.92
CA TRP A 265 2.76 7.44 5.76
C TRP A 265 3.21 7.52 7.22
N GLN A 266 2.29 7.41 8.17
CA GLN A 266 2.58 7.53 9.59
C GLN A 266 2.27 6.22 10.31
N PRO A 267 3.24 5.63 11.03
CA PRO A 267 3.03 4.39 11.75
C PRO A 267 2.27 4.62 13.06
N VAL A 268 1.40 3.67 13.39
CA VAL A 268 0.61 3.62 14.62
C VAL A 268 0.72 2.21 15.18
N LEU A 269 1.17 2.09 16.42
CA LEU A 269 1.14 0.83 17.14
C LEU A 269 -0.31 0.49 17.50
N LEU A 270 -0.80 -0.64 16.99
CA LEU A 270 -2.13 -1.16 17.34
C LEU A 270 -2.04 -2.01 18.60
N ASN A 271 -1.03 -2.88 18.70
CA ASN A 271 -0.78 -3.68 19.90
C ASN A 271 0.67 -4.18 19.98
N TYR A 272 1.11 -4.46 21.21
CA TYR A 272 2.33 -5.20 21.52
C TYR A 272 2.04 -6.25 22.60
N SER A 273 2.56 -7.45 22.40
CA SER A 273 2.61 -8.50 23.43
C SER A 273 3.80 -9.44 23.18
N ASN A 274 4.01 -10.42 24.04
CA ASN A 274 4.90 -11.55 23.76
C ASN A 274 4.24 -12.88 24.13
N SER A 275 4.88 -14.01 23.80
CA SER A 275 4.34 -15.34 24.10
C SER A 275 4.08 -15.58 25.59
N GLY A 276 4.81 -14.92 26.49
CA GLY A 276 4.62 -14.99 27.94
C GLY A 276 3.43 -14.19 28.48
N ASP A 277 2.75 -13.42 27.62
CA ASP A 277 1.47 -12.77 27.91
C ASP A 277 0.27 -13.61 27.47
N THR A 278 0.53 -14.72 26.78
CA THR A 278 -0.49 -15.63 26.22
C THR A 278 -0.28 -17.05 26.71
N ALA A 279 0.00 -18.01 25.82
CA ALA A 279 0.09 -19.44 26.14
C ALA A 279 1.53 -19.92 26.41
N GLY A 280 2.54 -19.04 26.34
CA GLY A 280 3.95 -19.39 26.49
C GLY A 280 4.53 -19.13 27.87
N GLU A 281 5.67 -19.75 28.16
CA GLU A 281 6.43 -19.49 29.38
C GLU A 281 7.18 -18.15 29.31
N ARG A 282 7.50 -17.57 30.48
CA ARG A 282 8.21 -16.28 30.59
C ARG A 282 9.75 -16.38 30.59
N SER A 283 10.29 -17.60 30.58
CA SER A 283 11.74 -17.87 30.59
C SER A 283 12.40 -17.56 29.25
N LYS A 284 11.70 -17.82 28.14
CA LYS A 284 12.13 -17.58 26.76
C LYS A 284 10.92 -17.23 25.90
N VAL A 285 10.73 -15.94 25.65
CA VAL A 285 9.56 -15.45 24.91
C VAL A 285 9.90 -15.02 23.49
N VAL A 286 8.88 -14.97 22.64
CA VAL A 286 8.91 -14.30 21.33
C VAL A 286 7.99 -13.09 21.38
N GLY A 287 8.47 -11.93 20.92
CA GLY A 287 7.72 -10.67 20.89
C GLY A 287 6.85 -10.52 19.65
N TYR A 288 5.72 -9.83 19.77
CA TYR A 288 4.73 -9.63 18.71
C TYR A 288 4.28 -8.16 18.68
N SER A 289 4.12 -7.60 17.49
CA SER A 289 3.49 -6.29 17.32
C SER A 289 2.56 -6.26 16.12
N ALA A 290 1.47 -5.52 16.24
CA ALA A 290 0.67 -5.07 15.11
C ALA A 290 0.87 -3.56 14.93
N ILE A 291 1.36 -3.13 13.77
CA ILE A 291 1.64 -1.71 13.47
C ILE A 291 1.00 -1.36 12.13
N ALA A 292 0.10 -0.38 12.11
CA ALA A 292 -0.51 0.13 10.89
C ALA A 292 0.19 1.40 10.41
N TYR A 293 0.24 1.61 9.10
CA TYR A 293 0.74 2.83 8.48
C TYR A 293 -0.39 3.55 7.76
N PHE A 294 -0.52 4.84 8.04
CA PHE A 294 -1.61 5.69 7.56
C PHE A 294 -1.09 6.76 6.62
N GLY A 295 -1.65 6.86 5.41
CA GLY A 295 -1.30 7.87 4.42
C GLY A 295 -2.42 8.90 4.18
N PRO A 296 -2.14 9.94 3.37
CA PRO A 296 -3.20 10.82 2.89
C PRO A 296 -4.25 10.05 2.09
N VAL A 297 -5.49 10.54 2.09
CA VAL A 297 -6.57 9.95 1.28
C VAL A 297 -6.18 9.97 -0.20
N SER A 298 -6.41 8.84 -0.87
CA SER A 298 -6.23 8.71 -2.31
C SER A 298 -7.58 8.80 -3.01
N PHE A 299 -7.60 9.41 -4.19
CA PHE A 299 -8.81 9.57 -4.97
C PHE A 299 -8.87 8.52 -6.06
N SER A 300 -9.99 7.81 -6.13
CA SER A 300 -10.31 6.91 -7.25
C SER A 300 -10.54 7.71 -8.54
N GLN A 301 -10.48 7.03 -9.69
CA GLN A 301 -10.81 7.65 -10.99
C GLN A 301 -12.20 8.31 -10.97
N LYS A 302 -13.20 7.63 -10.37
CA LYS A 302 -14.57 8.15 -10.25
C LYS A 302 -14.65 9.43 -9.41
N GLN A 303 -13.90 9.49 -8.30
CA GLN A 303 -13.81 10.71 -7.49
C GLN A 303 -13.07 11.82 -8.25
N GLY A 304 -12.04 11.48 -9.01
CA GLY A 304 -11.35 12.39 -9.92
C GLY A 304 -12.28 13.04 -10.94
N GLU A 305 -13.10 12.23 -11.63
CA GLU A 305 -14.11 12.71 -12.59
C GLU A 305 -15.12 13.67 -11.94
N ILE A 306 -15.52 13.42 -10.69
CA ILE A 306 -16.40 14.31 -9.92
C ILE A 306 -15.73 15.68 -9.72
N LEU A 307 -14.44 15.71 -9.40
CA LEU A 307 -13.66 16.93 -9.19
C LEU A 307 -13.44 17.71 -10.50
N VAL A 308 -13.21 17.01 -11.61
CA VAL A 308 -13.13 17.60 -12.95
C VAL A 308 -14.47 18.23 -13.33
N LYS A 309 -15.59 17.52 -13.14
CA LYS A 309 -16.95 18.04 -13.37
C LYS A 309 -17.24 19.27 -12.51
N LEU A 310 -16.75 19.31 -11.27
CA LEU A 310 -16.86 20.49 -10.41
C LEU A 310 -16.15 21.72 -11.01
N ALA A 311 -14.92 21.55 -11.50
CA ALA A 311 -14.19 22.65 -12.15
C ALA A 311 -14.92 23.13 -13.41
N ARG A 312 -15.38 22.21 -14.26
CA ARG A 312 -16.16 22.54 -15.46
C ARG A 312 -17.43 23.31 -15.12
N LYS A 313 -18.22 22.82 -14.16
CA LYS A 313 -19.44 23.50 -13.69
C LYS A 313 -19.12 24.92 -13.21
N THR A 314 -18.05 25.07 -12.43
CA THR A 314 -17.66 26.38 -11.86
C THR A 314 -17.35 27.41 -12.94
N ILE A 315 -16.62 27.01 -14.00
CA ILE A 315 -16.31 27.89 -15.13
C ILE A 315 -17.58 28.20 -15.93
N LEU A 316 -18.42 27.18 -16.20
CA LEU A 316 -19.69 27.33 -16.92
C LEU A 316 -20.63 28.35 -16.27
N GLU A 317 -20.77 28.28 -14.94
CA GLU A 317 -21.60 29.19 -14.16
C GLU A 317 -21.08 30.63 -14.21
N ASN A 318 -19.76 30.82 -14.19
CA ASN A 318 -19.16 32.16 -14.34
C ASN A 318 -19.34 32.74 -15.76
N LEU A 319 -19.51 31.89 -16.78
CA LEU A 319 -19.87 32.29 -18.15
C LEU A 319 -21.37 32.58 -18.32
N GLY A 320 -22.15 32.57 -17.22
CA GLY A 320 -23.59 32.87 -17.24
C GLY A 320 -24.46 31.71 -17.74
N LYS A 321 -23.90 30.51 -17.90
CA LYS A 321 -24.64 29.30 -18.30
C LYS A 321 -24.95 28.43 -17.08
N LYS A 322 -25.97 27.58 -17.19
CA LYS A 322 -26.33 26.63 -16.14
C LYS A 322 -26.13 25.21 -16.62
N MET A 323 -25.63 24.36 -15.73
CA MET A 323 -25.66 22.91 -15.94
C MET A 323 -27.10 22.41 -15.80
N ALA A 324 -27.48 21.39 -16.57
CA ALA A 324 -28.81 20.79 -16.46
C ALA A 324 -29.10 20.34 -15.02
N SER A 325 -30.33 20.55 -14.55
CA SER A 325 -30.73 20.41 -13.14
C SER A 325 -30.42 19.02 -12.55
N ASP A 326 -30.66 17.96 -13.32
CA ASP A 326 -30.44 16.59 -12.85
C ASP A 326 -28.95 16.29 -12.65
N HIS A 327 -28.10 16.68 -13.60
CA HIS A 327 -26.65 16.58 -13.46
C HIS A 327 -26.14 17.41 -12.28
N ALA A 328 -26.73 18.59 -12.03
CA ALA A 328 -26.32 19.45 -10.92
C ALA A 328 -26.65 18.82 -9.57
N ARG A 329 -27.80 18.14 -9.46
CA ARG A 329 -28.20 17.41 -8.24
C ARG A 329 -27.28 16.21 -8.00
N GLN A 330 -27.07 15.37 -9.02
CA GLN A 330 -26.18 14.21 -8.93
C GLN A 330 -24.75 14.60 -8.51
N LEU A 331 -24.19 15.65 -9.12
CA LEU A 331 -22.88 16.14 -8.74
C LEU A 331 -22.86 16.66 -7.30
N SER A 332 -23.90 17.38 -6.87
CA SER A 332 -23.98 17.90 -5.50
C SER A 332 -24.06 16.79 -4.45
N ASP A 333 -24.77 15.70 -4.75
CA ASP A 333 -24.81 14.52 -3.88
C ASP A 333 -23.47 13.79 -3.85
N ALA A 334 -22.81 13.62 -5.01
CA ALA A 334 -21.50 13.00 -5.09
C ALA A 334 -20.41 13.79 -4.34
N LEU A 335 -20.50 15.12 -4.33
CA LEU A 335 -19.57 16.01 -3.61
C LEU A 335 -19.73 15.98 -2.08
N LYS A 336 -20.71 15.26 -1.53
CA LYS A 336 -20.88 15.08 -0.07
C LYS A 336 -19.93 14.05 0.52
N ASP A 337 -19.22 13.29 -0.31
CA ASP A 337 -18.17 12.37 0.14
C ASP A 337 -17.14 13.14 0.98
N SER A 338 -16.88 12.64 2.20
CA SER A 338 -16.05 13.32 3.18
C SER A 338 -14.59 13.42 2.74
N CYS A 339 -14.12 12.57 1.82
CA CYS A 339 -12.75 12.66 1.27
C CYS A 339 -12.45 14.03 0.65
N PHE A 340 -13.47 14.72 0.11
CA PHE A 340 -13.29 16.02 -0.52
C PHE A 340 -13.13 17.19 0.46
N ASN A 341 -13.39 16.96 1.76
CA ASN A 341 -13.16 17.94 2.81
C ASN A 341 -11.69 18.01 3.25
N GLU A 342 -10.85 17.07 2.79
CA GLU A 342 -9.41 17.14 3.01
C GLU A 342 -8.86 18.48 2.51
N ARG A 343 -7.82 18.94 3.21
CA ARG A 343 -7.13 20.17 2.86
C ARG A 343 -5.82 19.84 2.18
N ARG A 344 -5.74 20.11 0.88
CA ARG A 344 -4.58 19.78 0.04
C ARG A 344 -4.34 20.87 -0.99
N GLY A 345 -3.08 20.98 -1.42
CA GLY A 345 -2.74 21.81 -2.57
C GLY A 345 -3.47 21.30 -3.81
N THR A 346 -4.05 22.21 -4.59
CA THR A 346 -4.77 21.87 -5.83
C THR A 346 -4.32 22.77 -6.96
N PHE A 347 -4.27 22.23 -8.17
CA PHE A 347 -4.04 22.96 -9.42
C PHE A 347 -5.16 22.62 -10.39
N VAL A 348 -5.61 23.62 -11.15
CA VAL A 348 -6.51 23.45 -12.29
C VAL A 348 -5.75 23.90 -13.53
N THR A 349 -5.65 23.01 -14.50
CA THR A 349 -5.03 23.26 -15.79
C THR A 349 -6.10 23.16 -16.87
N LEU A 350 -6.12 24.15 -17.75
CA LEU A 350 -6.98 24.20 -18.93
C LEU A 350 -6.10 24.00 -20.16
N LYS A 351 -6.53 23.14 -21.07
CA LYS A 351 -5.89 22.94 -22.37
C LYS A 351 -6.91 23.16 -23.49
N ILE A 352 -6.45 23.61 -24.65
CA ILE A 352 -7.22 23.60 -25.91
C ILE A 352 -6.32 22.94 -26.95
N ASP A 353 -6.81 21.91 -27.63
CA ASP A 353 -6.04 21.12 -28.60
C ASP A 353 -4.70 20.63 -28.02
N GLY A 354 -4.72 20.18 -26.75
CA GLY A 354 -3.54 19.74 -26.00
C GLY A 354 -2.57 20.85 -25.58
N ARG A 355 -2.81 22.12 -25.93
CA ARG A 355 -1.96 23.26 -25.58
C ARG A 355 -2.46 23.97 -24.33
N LEU A 356 -1.52 24.42 -23.49
CA LEU A 356 -1.84 25.14 -22.25
C LEU A 356 -2.64 26.43 -22.54
N ARG A 357 -3.82 26.56 -21.91
CA ARG A 357 -4.71 27.74 -21.98
C ARG A 357 -4.87 28.48 -20.65
N GLY A 358 -4.49 27.83 -19.55
CA GLY A 358 -4.43 28.41 -18.21
C GLY A 358 -3.97 27.36 -17.20
N CYS A 359 -3.21 27.75 -16.18
CA CYS A 359 -2.88 26.84 -15.08
C CYS A 359 -2.61 27.63 -13.81
N ILE A 360 -3.48 27.45 -12.82
CA ILE A 360 -3.39 28.13 -11.53
C ILE A 360 -3.62 27.11 -10.41
N GLY A 361 -2.87 27.27 -9.31
CA GLY A 361 -3.02 26.42 -8.14
C GLY A 361 -2.38 27.01 -6.88
N SER A 362 -2.50 26.24 -5.79
CA SER A 362 -1.82 26.49 -4.53
C SER A 362 -1.05 25.24 -4.11
N LEU A 363 0.13 25.44 -3.54
CA LEU A 363 0.93 24.39 -2.92
C LEU A 363 0.49 24.08 -1.48
N THR A 364 -0.33 24.94 -0.87
CA THR A 364 -0.69 24.85 0.54
C THR A 364 -2.09 24.28 0.77
N SER A 365 -2.27 23.63 1.92
CA SER A 365 -3.50 23.01 2.43
C SER A 365 -4.37 23.98 3.25
N ASN A 366 -4.46 25.25 2.87
CA ASN A 366 -5.18 26.24 3.69
C ASN A 366 -6.71 26.16 3.52
N GLU A 367 -7.20 25.45 2.51
CA GLU A 367 -8.62 25.29 2.18
C GLU A 367 -8.92 23.84 1.79
N SER A 368 -10.21 23.48 1.76
CA SER A 368 -10.63 22.16 1.27
C SER A 368 -10.38 22.02 -0.23
N ILE A 369 -10.22 20.78 -0.70
CA ILE A 369 -10.05 20.47 -2.13
C ILE A 369 -11.17 21.10 -2.96
N LEU A 370 -12.42 21.02 -2.50
CA LEU A 370 -13.56 21.60 -3.21
C LEU A 370 -13.45 23.12 -3.39
N THR A 371 -13.06 23.84 -2.33
CA THR A 371 -12.91 25.30 -2.38
C THR A 371 -11.72 25.67 -3.26
N GLY A 372 -10.61 24.96 -3.13
CA GLY A 372 -9.41 25.16 -3.94
C GLY A 372 -9.68 24.95 -5.43
N ILE A 373 -10.36 23.87 -5.81
CA ILE A 373 -10.70 23.60 -7.21
C ILE A 373 -11.59 24.70 -7.78
N ARG A 374 -12.66 25.12 -7.07
CA ARG A 374 -13.53 26.21 -7.55
C ARG A 374 -12.73 27.49 -7.79
N ARG A 375 -11.94 27.89 -6.79
CA ARG A 375 -11.11 29.10 -6.85
C ARG A 375 -10.09 29.04 -7.99
N ASN A 376 -9.38 27.92 -8.10
CA ASN A 376 -8.33 27.73 -9.11
C ASN A 376 -8.91 27.61 -10.53
N ALA A 377 -10.09 27.02 -10.70
CA ALA A 377 -10.77 26.95 -11.99
C ALA A 377 -11.12 28.34 -12.52
N LEU A 378 -11.69 29.20 -11.68
CA LEU A 378 -11.97 30.60 -12.05
C LEU A 378 -10.69 31.38 -12.35
N ASN A 379 -9.65 31.20 -11.53
CA ASN A 379 -8.39 31.90 -11.76
C ASN A 379 -7.69 31.43 -13.05
N ALA A 380 -7.66 30.12 -13.32
CA ALA A 380 -7.07 29.56 -14.54
C ALA A 380 -7.82 30.01 -15.79
N ALA A 381 -9.15 30.13 -15.73
CA ALA A 381 -9.97 30.56 -16.86
C ALA A 381 -9.92 32.07 -17.10
N PHE A 382 -9.91 32.90 -16.05
CA PHE A 382 -10.21 34.33 -16.19
C PHE A 382 -9.14 35.28 -15.65
N ARG A 383 -8.13 34.77 -14.93
CA ARG A 383 -7.15 35.62 -14.21
C ARG A 383 -5.70 35.18 -14.37
N ASP A 384 -5.43 34.22 -15.26
CA ASP A 384 -4.06 33.85 -15.61
C ASP A 384 -3.49 34.91 -16.56
N LEU A 385 -2.56 35.74 -16.06
CA LEU A 385 -2.02 36.90 -16.79
C LEU A 385 -1.32 36.57 -18.11
N ARG A 386 -1.02 35.30 -18.36
CA ARG A 386 -0.44 34.83 -19.63
C ARG A 386 -1.48 34.77 -20.77
N PHE A 387 -2.77 34.81 -20.43
CA PHE A 387 -3.86 34.61 -21.38
C PHE A 387 -5.02 35.60 -21.16
N PRO A 388 -5.79 35.97 -22.21
CA PRO A 388 -7.02 36.70 -22.03
C PRO A 388 -8.09 35.85 -21.30
N PRO A 389 -9.10 36.48 -20.67
CA PRO A 389 -10.20 35.75 -20.05
C PRO A 389 -10.89 34.80 -21.05
N LEU A 390 -11.19 33.58 -20.59
CA LEU A 390 -11.79 32.53 -21.41
C LEU A 390 -13.18 32.94 -21.94
N THR A 391 -13.42 32.70 -23.22
CA THR A 391 -14.72 32.96 -23.86
C THR A 391 -15.64 31.75 -23.85
N THR A 392 -16.93 32.00 -24.08
CA THR A 392 -17.96 30.95 -24.19
C THR A 392 -17.72 29.96 -25.32
N ASP A 393 -17.11 30.40 -26.42
CA ASP A 393 -16.80 29.54 -27.56
C ASP A 393 -15.55 28.70 -27.31
N GLU A 394 -14.48 29.30 -26.77
CA GLU A 394 -13.30 28.55 -26.34
C GLU A 394 -13.66 27.45 -25.34
N PHE A 395 -14.54 27.73 -24.38
CA PHE A 395 -14.93 26.79 -23.33
C PHE A 395 -15.51 25.45 -23.87
N LYS A 396 -16.07 25.44 -25.09
CA LYS A 396 -16.56 24.21 -25.75
C LYS A 396 -15.43 23.24 -26.11
N HIS A 397 -14.20 23.74 -26.22
CA HIS A 397 -13.01 23.01 -26.66
C HIS A 397 -11.95 22.88 -25.56
N VAL A 398 -12.27 23.34 -24.35
CA VAL A 398 -11.33 23.24 -23.21
C VAL A 398 -11.35 21.81 -22.70
N ASP A 399 -10.17 21.24 -22.48
CA ASP A 399 -9.94 20.06 -21.64
C ASP A 399 -9.48 20.52 -20.26
N ILE A 400 -10.05 19.95 -19.20
CA ILE A 400 -9.73 20.30 -17.81
C ILE A 400 -8.95 19.17 -17.14
N GLU A 401 -7.83 19.54 -16.52
CA GLU A 401 -7.03 18.66 -15.67
C GLU A 401 -7.00 19.22 -14.24
N ILE A 402 -7.28 18.34 -13.27
CA ILE A 402 -7.19 18.61 -11.83
C ILE A 402 -5.98 17.88 -11.28
N SER A 403 -5.14 18.58 -10.54
CA SER A 403 -4.00 18.02 -9.82
C SER A 403 -4.17 18.23 -8.32
N ILE A 404 -4.12 17.15 -7.53
CA ILE A 404 -4.22 17.16 -6.06
C ILE A 404 -2.87 16.74 -5.47
N LEU A 405 -2.29 17.60 -4.65
CA LEU A 405 -0.92 17.49 -4.18
C LEU A 405 -0.87 16.84 -2.80
N THR A 406 0.09 15.95 -2.55
CA THR A 406 0.44 15.56 -1.18
C THR A 406 1.07 16.74 -0.44
N GLU A 407 1.10 16.70 0.89
CA GLU A 407 1.79 17.72 1.67
C GLU A 407 3.30 17.68 1.38
N PRO A 408 3.93 18.81 0.99
CA PRO A 408 5.34 18.85 0.70
C PRO A 408 6.18 18.41 1.90
N GLN A 409 7.05 17.42 1.68
CA GLN A 409 7.98 16.91 2.68
C GLN A 409 9.38 17.48 2.43
N LEU A 410 10.08 17.85 3.50
CA LEU A 410 11.47 18.27 3.41
C LEU A 410 12.32 17.10 2.90
N LEU A 411 13.07 17.34 1.82
CA LEU A 411 14.05 16.40 1.30
C LEU A 411 15.40 16.68 1.96
N GLU A 412 15.78 15.89 2.95
CA GLU A 412 17.11 15.99 3.56
C GLU A 412 18.18 15.41 2.63
N TYR A 413 19.24 16.19 2.39
CA TYR A 413 20.39 15.78 1.57
C TYR A 413 21.71 16.29 2.16
N THR A 414 22.82 15.61 1.87
CA THR A 414 24.18 16.01 2.32
C THR A 414 24.85 16.98 1.35
N ASP A 415 24.82 16.64 0.06
CA ASP A 415 25.48 17.36 -1.03
C ASP A 415 24.64 17.26 -2.31
N TYR A 416 25.12 17.89 -3.40
CA TYR A 416 24.37 17.92 -4.65
C TYR A 416 24.26 16.53 -5.30
N SER A 417 25.25 15.65 -5.14
CA SER A 417 25.19 14.30 -5.69
C SER A 417 24.12 13.48 -4.98
N ASP A 418 24.06 13.59 -3.65
CA ASP A 418 23.02 12.98 -2.83
C ASP A 418 21.63 13.54 -3.18
N LEU A 419 21.50 14.85 -3.37
CA LEU A 419 20.24 15.47 -3.82
C LEU A 419 19.75 14.88 -5.14
N LEU A 420 20.61 14.83 -6.16
CA LEU A 420 20.27 14.28 -7.48
C LEU A 420 19.84 12.81 -7.36
N SER A 421 20.55 12.01 -6.57
CA SER A 421 20.23 10.59 -6.36
C SER A 421 18.89 10.34 -5.65
N LYS A 422 18.38 11.34 -4.92
CA LYS A 422 17.14 11.26 -4.14
C LYS A 422 15.91 11.73 -4.90
N LEU A 423 16.08 12.58 -5.92
CA LEU A 423 14.97 13.03 -6.75
C LEU A 423 14.43 11.90 -7.61
N ARG A 424 13.11 11.68 -7.56
CA ARG A 424 12.45 10.65 -8.39
C ARG A 424 11.83 11.28 -9.62
N VAL A 425 12.46 11.04 -10.76
CA VAL A 425 12.01 11.48 -12.08
C VAL A 425 10.59 10.95 -12.34
N ASN A 426 9.72 11.79 -12.87
CA ASN A 426 8.29 11.54 -13.13
C ASN A 426 7.40 11.27 -11.90
N VAL A 427 7.95 11.33 -10.68
CA VAL A 427 7.20 11.08 -9.43
C VAL A 427 7.10 12.34 -8.58
N ASP A 428 8.22 13.03 -8.38
CA ASP A 428 8.29 14.14 -7.43
C ASP A 428 8.03 15.49 -8.09
N GLY A 429 7.08 16.24 -7.57
CA GLY A 429 7.04 17.69 -7.69
C GLY A 429 8.07 18.27 -6.73
N VAL A 430 8.77 19.32 -7.15
CA VAL A 430 9.90 19.87 -6.39
C VAL A 430 9.67 21.35 -6.13
N ILE A 431 9.75 21.72 -4.86
CA ILE A 431 9.77 23.11 -4.38
C ILE A 431 11.20 23.41 -3.96
N ILE A 432 11.74 24.53 -4.42
CA ILE A 432 12.97 25.09 -3.86
C ILE A 432 12.67 26.39 -3.14
N ARG A 433 13.34 26.62 -2.01
CA ARG A 433 13.30 27.88 -1.27
C ARG A 433 14.70 28.34 -0.89
N LYS A 434 14.92 29.64 -1.05
CA LYS A 434 16.10 30.35 -0.54
C LYS A 434 15.75 31.80 -0.23
N GLY A 435 15.53 32.11 1.05
CA GLY A 435 15.03 33.44 1.45
C GLY A 435 13.68 33.74 0.81
N ARG A 436 13.61 34.79 -0.01
CA ARG A 436 12.39 35.17 -0.76
C ARG A 436 12.22 34.44 -2.09
N ALA A 437 13.27 33.78 -2.59
CA ALA A 437 13.22 33.03 -3.85
C ALA A 437 12.51 31.70 -3.61
N VAL A 438 11.35 31.51 -4.25
CA VAL A 438 10.55 30.29 -4.17
C VAL A 438 10.05 29.93 -5.56
N ALA A 439 10.23 28.69 -5.97
CA ALA A 439 9.59 28.16 -7.17
C ALA A 439 9.21 26.70 -6.97
N THR A 440 8.29 26.25 -7.82
CA THR A 440 7.87 24.86 -7.89
C THR A 440 7.78 24.37 -9.32
N PHE A 441 8.05 23.09 -9.53
CA PHE A 441 7.63 22.32 -10.69
C PHE A 441 6.81 21.10 -10.26
N LEU A 442 5.72 20.86 -10.99
CA LEU A 442 4.91 19.66 -10.82
C LEU A 442 5.62 18.44 -11.45
N PRO A 443 5.31 17.20 -11.02
CA PRO A 443 5.92 15.98 -11.59
C PRO A 443 5.83 15.89 -13.11
N GLN A 444 4.78 16.44 -13.73
CA GLN A 444 4.57 16.43 -15.17
C GLN A 444 5.69 17.13 -15.96
N VAL A 445 6.44 18.05 -15.33
CA VAL A 445 7.55 18.77 -15.96
C VAL A 445 8.73 17.83 -16.26
N TRP A 446 8.88 16.72 -15.53
CA TRP A 446 9.91 15.70 -15.80
C TRP A 446 9.81 15.12 -17.21
N LYS A 447 8.62 15.06 -17.82
CA LYS A 447 8.45 14.62 -19.21
C LYS A 447 9.21 15.50 -20.21
N GLN A 448 9.37 16.79 -19.89
CA GLN A 448 10.11 17.75 -20.72
C GLN A 448 11.58 17.87 -20.29
N LEU A 449 11.84 17.72 -18.99
CA LEU A 449 13.16 17.86 -18.37
C LEU A 449 13.48 16.59 -17.56
N PRO A 450 13.79 15.45 -18.21
CA PRO A 450 13.98 14.17 -17.50
C PRO A 450 15.28 14.14 -16.68
N GLU A 451 16.29 14.92 -17.07
CA GLU A 451 17.57 14.99 -16.39
C GLU A 451 17.49 15.89 -15.13
N PRO A 452 17.72 15.37 -13.91
CA PRO A 452 17.60 16.13 -12.66
C PRO A 452 18.41 17.41 -12.61
N GLU A 453 19.61 17.44 -13.19
CA GLU A 453 20.49 18.60 -13.25
C GLU A 453 19.86 19.74 -14.06
N ILE A 454 19.27 19.40 -15.21
CA ILE A 454 18.61 20.37 -16.09
C ILE A 454 17.32 20.85 -15.42
N PHE A 455 16.55 19.93 -14.85
CA PHE A 455 15.31 20.24 -14.11
C PHE A 455 15.57 21.25 -12.98
N LEU A 456 16.56 20.98 -12.11
CA LEU A 456 16.91 21.87 -11.00
C LEU A 456 17.44 23.22 -11.49
N SER A 457 18.20 23.24 -12.58
CA SER A 457 18.73 24.47 -13.17
C SER A 457 17.61 25.38 -13.69
N HIS A 458 16.61 24.81 -14.37
CA HIS A 458 15.42 25.53 -14.82
C HIS A 458 14.55 25.99 -13.63
N LEU A 459 14.43 25.15 -12.60
CA LEU A 459 13.67 25.49 -11.40
C LEU A 459 14.33 26.65 -10.62
N CYS A 460 15.68 26.66 -10.51
CA CYS A 460 16.44 27.78 -9.96
C CYS A 460 16.19 29.06 -10.75
N SER A 461 16.27 29.00 -12.08
CA SER A 461 15.98 30.16 -12.93
C SER A 461 14.56 30.69 -12.72
N LYS A 462 13.58 29.79 -12.56
CA LYS A 462 12.19 30.17 -12.27
C LYS A 462 12.03 30.84 -10.90
N ALA A 463 12.85 30.46 -9.92
CA ALA A 463 12.89 31.10 -8.61
C ALA A 463 13.63 32.46 -8.61
N GLY A 464 14.20 32.88 -9.74
CA GLY A 464 15.07 34.07 -9.83
C GLY A 464 16.48 33.83 -9.27
N LEU A 465 16.92 32.57 -9.15
CA LEU A 465 18.25 32.18 -8.70
C LEU A 465 19.17 31.87 -9.90
N PRO A 466 20.51 31.96 -9.74
CA PRO A 466 21.45 31.43 -10.72
C PRO A 466 21.18 29.95 -11.01
N LYS A 467 21.34 29.52 -12.27
CA LYS A 467 21.05 28.14 -12.70
C LYS A 467 21.82 27.08 -11.89
N ASN A 468 23.02 27.38 -11.43
CA ASN A 468 23.87 26.49 -10.63
C ASN A 468 23.70 26.66 -9.11
N ALA A 469 22.68 27.39 -8.64
CA ALA A 469 22.48 27.64 -7.21
C ALA A 469 22.27 26.34 -6.40
N TRP A 470 21.71 25.31 -7.02
CA TRP A 470 21.52 23.98 -6.43
C TRP A 470 22.83 23.21 -6.18
N GLN A 471 23.92 23.57 -6.86
CA GLN A 471 25.25 22.98 -6.66
C GLN A 471 26.02 23.69 -5.55
N ASN A 472 25.94 25.02 -5.53
CA ASN A 472 26.88 25.86 -4.78
C ASN A 472 26.32 26.36 -3.46
N THR A 473 25.03 26.14 -3.18
CA THR A 473 24.37 26.71 -2.00
C THR A 473 23.36 25.73 -1.41
N LYS A 474 23.18 25.79 -0.08
CA LYS A 474 22.16 24.98 0.58
C LYS A 474 20.77 25.55 0.28
N LEU A 475 20.01 24.84 -0.54
CA LEU A 475 18.59 25.11 -0.80
C LEU A 475 17.74 24.32 0.18
N GLU A 476 16.65 24.91 0.65
CA GLU A 476 15.55 24.11 1.21
C GLU A 476 14.83 23.48 0.02
N VAL A 477 14.82 22.14 -0.05
CA VAL A 477 14.16 21.37 -1.11
C VAL A 477 13.03 20.60 -0.48
N LEU A 478 11.81 20.80 -0.97
CA LEU A 478 10.66 19.98 -0.59
C LEU A 478 10.16 19.20 -1.80
N THR A 479 9.73 17.97 -1.56
CA THR A 479 9.13 17.11 -2.58
C THR A 479 7.69 16.79 -2.23
N TYR A 480 6.84 16.69 -3.25
CA TYR A 480 5.45 16.26 -3.12
C TYR A 480 5.06 15.42 -4.33
N GLN A 481 3.94 14.69 -4.26
CA GLN A 481 3.39 13.91 -5.35
C GLN A 481 2.03 14.46 -5.76
N VAL A 482 1.60 14.10 -6.96
CA VAL A 482 0.34 14.57 -7.54
C VAL A 482 -0.49 13.38 -7.97
N GLN A 483 -1.77 13.37 -7.57
CA GLN A 483 -2.80 12.62 -8.29
C GLN A 483 -3.45 13.59 -9.26
N TYR A 484 -3.45 13.26 -10.55
CA TYR A 484 -4.09 14.09 -11.56
C TYR A 484 -5.22 13.33 -12.25
N PHE A 485 -6.25 14.09 -12.63
CA PHE A 485 -7.44 13.60 -13.29
C PHE A 485 -7.76 14.55 -14.44
N GLU A 486 -8.06 13.99 -15.61
CA GLU A 486 -8.37 14.74 -16.83
C GLU A 486 -9.67 14.21 -17.47
N GLU A 487 -10.22 14.96 -18.42
CA GLU A 487 -11.46 14.67 -19.14
C GLU A 487 -11.35 13.61 -20.24
#